data_AF-A0A0A1E0P1-F1
#
_entry.id   AF-A0A0A1E0P1-F1
#
_cell.length_a   1.000
_cell.length_b   1.000
_cell.length_c   1.000
_cell.angle_alpha   90.00
_cell.angle_beta   90.00
_cell.angle_gamma   90.00
#
_symmetry.space_group_name_H-M   'P 1'
#
loop_
_entity.id
_entity.type
_entity.pdbx_description
1 polymer ?
#
loop_
_entity_poly.entity_id
_entity_poly.type
_entity_poly.pdbx_seq_one_letter_code
_entity_poly.pdbx_strand_id
1 'polypeptide(L)' 'EKAIKEWGRPKSEITHLVFRSISGIDMPGADYRLATLLGLPLSVNRLMLYSQACHMGAQMLRIAKDLAENN' A
#
# COMPACT_ATOMS: atom_id res chain seq x y z
N GLU A 1 -8.95 8.38 0.50
CA GLU A 1 -9.59 8.12 -0.82
C GLU A 1 -9.29 9.14 -1.92
N LYS A 2 -8.82 10.37 -1.65
CA LYS A 2 -8.62 11.40 -2.69
C LYS A 2 -7.83 10.91 -3.91
N ALA A 3 -6.70 10.24 -3.70
CA ALA A 3 -5.86 9.71 -4.78
C ALA A 3 -6.56 8.65 -5.66
N ILE A 4 -7.38 7.78 -5.07
CA ILE A 4 -8.16 6.79 -5.85
C ILE A 4 -9.22 7.50 -6.68
N LYS A 5 -9.86 8.54 -6.13
CA LYS A 5 -10.83 9.36 -6.86
C LYS A 5 -10.18 10.14 -8.00
N GLU A 6 -8.98 10.67 -7.78
CA GLU A 6 -8.17 11.34 -8.80
C GLU A 6 -7.72 10.37 -9.91
N TRP A 7 -7.36 9.14 -9.54
CA TRP A 7 -7.00 8.08 -10.49
C TRP A 7 -8.16 7.67 -11.41
N GLY A 8 -9.41 7.76 -10.93
CA GLY A 8 -10.62 7.62 -11.74
C GLY A 8 -10.97 6.19 -12.20
N ARG A 9 -10.13 5.20 -11.88
CA ARG A 9 -10.33 3.79 -12.22
C ARG A 9 -10.97 3.01 -11.06
N PRO A 10 -11.61 1.86 -11.32
CA PRO A 10 -12.24 1.08 -10.27
C PRO A 10 -11.21 0.51 -9.29
N LYS A 11 -11.58 0.46 -8.00
CA LYS A 11 -10.73 -0.06 -6.92
C LYS A 11 -10.29 -1.51 -7.12
N SER A 12 -11.05 -2.28 -7.91
CA SER A 12 -10.73 -3.67 -8.26
C SER A 12 -9.47 -3.81 -9.12
N GLU A 13 -9.05 -2.76 -9.80
CA GLU A 13 -7.83 -2.76 -10.63
C GLU A 13 -6.56 -2.46 -9.84
N ILE A 14 -6.68 -2.13 -8.54
CA ILE A 14 -5.52 -2.01 -7.66
C ILE A 14 -5.01 -3.43 -7.40
N THR A 15 -3.77 -3.71 -7.81
CA THR A 15 -3.13 -5.02 -7.65
C THR A 15 -2.23 -5.10 -6.42
N HIS A 16 -1.60 -3.98 -6.07
CA HIS A 16 -0.61 -3.90 -5.00
C HIS A 16 -0.93 -2.74 -4.05
N LEU A 17 -0.77 -3.00 -2.75
CA LEU A 17 -0.82 -2.00 -1.70
C LEU A 17 0.51 -2.03 -0.93
N VAL A 18 1.34 -1.02 -1.16
CA VAL A 18 2.52 -0.78 -0.33
C VAL A 18 2.10 0.18 0.80
N PHE A 19 2.40 -0.17 2.05
CA PHE A 19 2.12 0.68 3.21
C PHE A 19 3.34 0.75 4.12
N ARG A 20 3.54 1.92 4.75
CA ARG A 20 4.61 2.14 5.73
C ARG A 20 4.04 2.83 6.95
N SER A 21 4.33 2.29 8.12
CA SER A 21 4.07 2.94 9.40
C SER A 21 5.32 2.90 10.28
N ILE A 22 5.57 3.99 10.99
CA ILE A 22 6.63 4.07 12.02
C ILE A 22 6.04 3.72 13.40
N SER A 23 4.72 3.84 13.58
CA SER A 23 4.03 3.65 14.85
C SER A 23 3.68 2.18 15.06
N GLY A 24 4.63 1.42 15.60
CA GLY A 24 4.42 0.08 16.13
C GLY A 24 4.29 -1.03 15.08
N ILE A 25 4.48 -2.26 15.55
CA ILE A 25 4.21 -3.50 14.81
C ILE A 25 2.84 -3.97 15.30
N ASP A 26 1.87 -4.05 14.39
CA ASP A 26 0.51 -4.52 14.66
C ASP A 26 0.24 -5.79 13.85
N MET A 27 -0.55 -6.72 14.37
CA MET A 27 -0.94 -7.94 13.66
C MET A 27 -2.43 -8.22 13.86
N PRO A 28 -3.26 -8.18 12.80
CA PRO A 28 -2.91 -7.91 11.41
C PRO A 28 -2.41 -6.48 11.17
N GLY A 29 -1.47 -6.33 10.24
CA GLY A 29 -0.79 -5.06 9.98
C GLY A 29 -1.74 -3.94 9.54
N ALA A 30 -1.26 -2.70 9.65
CA ALA A 30 -2.02 -1.52 9.24
C ALA A 30 -2.39 -1.52 7.74
N ASP A 31 -1.62 -2.23 6.92
CA ASP A 31 -1.92 -2.51 5.51
C ASP A 31 -3.25 -3.26 5.34
N TYR A 32 -3.53 -4.24 6.20
CA TYR A 32 -4.77 -5.01 6.17
C TYR A 32 -5.95 -4.12 6.50
N ARG A 33 -5.84 -3.37 7.61
CA ARG A 33 -6.89 -2.44 8.05
C ARG A 33 -7.18 -1.38 6.99
N LEU A 34 -6.13 -0.85 6.36
CA LEU A 34 -6.29 0.10 5.27
C LEU A 34 -7.00 -0.50 4.06
N ALA A 35 -6.63 -1.72 3.66
CA ALA A 35 -7.29 -2.42 2.55
C ALA A 35 -8.79 -2.62 2.83
N THR A 36 -9.15 -3.01 4.06
CA THR A 36 -10.55 -3.14 4.48
C THR A 36 -11.29 -1.81 4.46
N LEU A 37 -10.69 -0.74 5.02
CA LEU A 37 -11.30 0.59 5.07
C LEU A 37 -11.52 1.19 3.67
N LEU A 38 -10.63 0.89 2.73
CA LEU A 38 -10.75 1.34 1.34
C LEU A 38 -11.66 0.44 0.50
N GLY A 39 -12.10 -0.71 1.03
CA GLY A 39 -12.90 -1.69 0.28
C GLY A 39 -12.12 -2.31 -0.88
N LEU A 40 -10.83 -2.55 -0.69
CA LEU A 40 -9.99 -3.22 -1.69
C LEU A 40 -10.27 -4.73 -1.72
N PRO A 41 -10.10 -5.39 -2.88
CA PRO A 41 -10.16 -6.84 -2.96
C PRO A 41 -9.17 -7.52 -2.00
N LEU A 42 -9.52 -8.69 -1.46
CA LEU A 42 -8.59 -9.50 -0.67
C LEU A 42 -7.44 -10.09 -1.51
N SER A 43 -7.57 -10.08 -2.84
CA SER A 43 -6.53 -10.50 -3.79
C SER A 43 -5.40 -9.47 -3.94
N VAL A 44 -5.55 -8.26 -3.41
CA VAL A 44 -4.49 -7.24 -3.46
C VAL A 44 -3.28 -7.73 -2.68
N ASN A 45 -2.13 -7.72 -3.34
CA ASN A 45 -0.86 -8.05 -2.72
C ASN A 45 -0.41 -6.91 -1.81
N ARG A 46 -0.23 -7.20 -0.52
CA ARG A 46 0.03 -6.19 0.52
C ARG A 46 1.46 -6.30 1.00
N LEU A 47 2.18 -5.19 0.90
CA LEU A 47 3.55 -5.05 1.40
C LEU A 47 3.57 -4.02 2.53
N MET A 48 3.79 -4.49 3.75
CA MET A 48 3.92 -3.65 4.93
C MET A 48 5.39 -3.47 5.32
N LEU A 49 5.88 -2.23 5.32
CA LEU A 49 7.23 -1.89 5.73
C LEU A 49 7.23 -1.37 7.17
N TYR A 50 7.77 -2.18 8.08
CA TYR A 50 7.96 -1.84 9.49
C TYR A 50 9.31 -1.17 9.74
N SER A 51 9.38 -0.40 10.84
CA SER A 51 10.63 0.14 11.42
C SER A 51 11.49 0.98 10.47
N GLN A 52 10.85 1.77 9.62
CA GLN A 52 11.49 2.57 8.59
C GLN A 52 11.51 4.06 8.95
N ALA A 53 12.67 4.72 8.83
CA ALA A 53 12.84 6.14 9.15
C ALA A 53 12.23 7.08 8.09
N CYS A 54 12.36 8.39 8.29
CA CYS A 54 11.81 9.46 7.45
C CYS A 54 12.14 9.35 5.95
N HIS A 55 13.28 8.76 5.59
CA HIS A 55 13.78 8.65 4.21
C HIS A 55 13.02 7.63 3.34
N MET A 56 12.13 6.83 3.91
CA MET A 56 11.49 5.73 3.19
C MET A 56 10.36 6.13 2.25
N GLY A 57 10.00 7.42 2.18
CA GLY A 57 9.06 7.91 1.17
C GLY A 57 9.56 7.65 -0.26
N ALA A 58 10.82 8.01 -0.56
CA ALA A 58 11.39 7.83 -1.90
C ALA A 58 11.65 6.35 -2.23
N GLN A 59 12.09 5.55 -1.25
CA GLN A 59 12.24 4.11 -1.44
C GLN A 59 10.91 3.41 -1.71
N MET A 60 9.83 3.82 -1.04
CA MET A 60 8.50 3.26 -1.26
C MET A 60 8.02 3.47 -2.71
N LEU A 61 8.28 4.64 -3.30
CA LEU A 61 8.00 4.88 -4.71
C LEU A 61 8.85 4.01 -5.64
N ARG A 62 10.13 3.79 -5.31
CA ARG A 62 11.00 2.89 -6.07
C ARG A 62 10.49 1.45 -6.02
N ILE A 63 10.09 0.98 -4.84
CA ILE A 63 9.50 -0.35 -4.64
C ILE A 63 8.18 -0.46 -5.41
N ALA A 64 7.32 0.55 -5.32
CA ALA A 64 6.05 0.57 -6.05
C ALA A 64 6.25 0.55 -7.58
N LYS A 65 7.27 1.26 -8.09
CA LYS A 65 7.64 1.22 -9.51
C LYS A 65 8.10 -0.19 -9.90
N ASP A 66 9.00 -0.78 -9.14
CA ASP A 66 9.51 -2.13 -9.42
C ASP A 66 8.38 -3.18 -9.44
N LEU A 67 7.47 -3.13 -8.46
CA LEU A 67 6.27 -3.96 -8.43
C LEU A 67 5.34 -3.73 -9.62
N ALA A 68 5.20 -2.49 -10.08
CA ALA A 68 4.35 -2.17 -11.22
C ALA A 68 4.96 -2.56 -12.58
N GLU A 69 6.29 -2.67 -12.67
CA GLU A 69 6.99 -3.03 -13.91
C GLU A 69 7.27 -4.54 -14.02
N ASN A 70 7.41 -5.24 -12.90
CA ASN A 70 7.89 -6.63 -12.86
C ASN A 70 6.85 -7.66 -12.36
N ASN A 71 5.58 -7.25 -12.16
CA ASN A 71 4.48 -8.12 -11.71
C ASN A 71 3.21 -7.84 -12.51
#